data_AF-A0A7W1EQE7-F1
#
_entry.id   AF-A0A7W1EQE7-F1
#
_cell.length_a   1.000
_cell.length_b   1.000
_cell.length_c   1.000
_cell.angle_alpha   90.00
_cell.angle_beta   90.00
_cell.angle_gamma   90.00
#
_symmetry.space_group_name_H-M   'P 1'
#
loop_
_entity.id
_entity.type
_entity.pdbx_description
1 polymer ?
#
loop_
_entity_poly.entity_id
_entity_poly.type
_entity_poly.pdbx_seq_one_letter_code
_entity_poly.pdbx_strand_id
1 'polypeptide(L)' 'MDPSSSKVDVDRASAAELEALPRIGRTLAARIVANRDSAGPFGSLERLGRVKGIGPAMLALLAPLVTFSGR' A
#
# COMPACT_ATOMS: atom_id res chain seq x y z
N MET A 1 23.30 -3.66 -13.71
CA MET A 1 22.16 -4.57 -13.44
C MET A 1 21.47 -4.04 -12.21
N ASP A 2 20.66 -3.02 -12.43
CA ASP A 2 19.94 -2.29 -11.41
C ASP A 2 18.73 -3.16 -11.05
N PRO A 3 18.64 -3.70 -9.82
CA PRO A 3 17.46 -4.47 -9.45
C PRO A 3 16.31 -3.47 -9.40
N SER A 4 15.51 -3.41 -10.47
CA SER A 4 14.14 -2.91 -10.46
C SER A 4 13.38 -3.72 -9.42
N SER A 5 13.57 -3.36 -8.16
CA SER A 5 12.75 -3.78 -7.05
C SER A 5 11.44 -3.05 -7.27
N SER A 6 10.54 -3.71 -8.00
CA SER A 6 9.25 -3.21 -8.44
C SER A 6 8.39 -2.87 -7.23
N LYS A 7 8.60 -1.68 -6.67
CA LYS A 7 7.81 -1.19 -5.55
C LYS A 7 6.36 -1.16 -5.97
N VAL A 8 5.49 -1.68 -5.11
CA VAL A 8 4.06 -1.68 -5.35
C VAL A 8 3.54 -0.27 -5.13
N ASP A 9 2.98 0.33 -6.17
CA ASP A 9 2.38 1.66 -6.08
C ASP A 9 1.01 1.57 -5.42
N VAL A 10 0.87 1.91 -4.16
CA VAL A 10 -0.37 1.67 -3.40
C VAL A 10 -1.56 2.48 -3.94
N ASP A 11 -1.29 3.61 -4.60
CA ASP A 11 -2.32 4.45 -5.20
C ASP A 11 -2.93 3.83 -6.46
N ARG A 12 -2.17 2.99 -7.18
CA ARG A 12 -2.57 2.41 -8.46
C ARG A 12 -2.68 0.88 -8.46
N ALA A 13 -2.01 0.22 -7.54
CA ALA A 13 -1.94 -1.23 -7.44
C ALA A 13 -3.32 -1.84 -7.31
N SER A 14 -3.51 -2.99 -7.94
CA SER A 14 -4.73 -3.78 -7.75
C SER A 14 -4.74 -4.45 -6.37
N ALA A 15 -5.90 -4.95 -5.93
CA ALA A 15 -5.97 -5.74 -4.70
C ALA A 15 -5.00 -6.94 -4.75
N ALA A 16 -4.88 -7.62 -5.89
CA ALA A 16 -3.98 -8.75 -6.05
C ALA A 16 -2.49 -8.36 -5.91
N GLU A 17 -2.10 -7.18 -6.39
CA GLU A 17 -0.73 -6.69 -6.20
C GLU A 17 -0.45 -6.28 -4.76
N LEU A 18 -1.43 -5.71 -4.08
CA LEU A 18 -1.33 -5.43 -2.64
C LEU A 18 -1.22 -6.72 -1.84
N GLU A 19 -1.90 -7.80 -2.25
CA GLU A 19 -1.80 -9.13 -1.62
C GLU A 19 -0.40 -9.78 -1.77
N ALA A 20 0.40 -9.34 -2.75
CA ALA A 20 1.79 -9.78 -2.87
C ALA A 20 2.70 -9.16 -1.80
N LEU A 21 2.23 -8.12 -1.08
CA LEU A 21 2.99 -7.50 0.00
C LEU A 21 2.92 -8.36 1.27
N PRO A 22 4.02 -8.45 2.02
CA PRO A 22 4.04 -9.22 3.24
C PRO A 22 3.02 -8.67 4.24
N ARG A 23 2.29 -9.57 4.90
CA ARG A 23 1.24 -9.25 5.89
C ARG A 23 -0.02 -8.59 5.31
N ILE A 24 -0.11 -8.38 4.00
CA ILE A 24 -1.33 -7.93 3.34
C ILE A 24 -2.06 -9.13 2.75
N GLY A 25 -3.19 -9.50 3.33
CA GLY A 25 -4.10 -10.48 2.75
C GLY A 25 -5.26 -9.82 2.02
N ARG A 26 -6.07 -10.63 1.34
CA ARG A 26 -7.28 -10.23 0.59
C ARG A 26 -8.15 -9.19 1.29
N THR A 27 -8.44 -9.39 2.57
CA THR A 27 -9.26 -8.46 3.37
C THR A 27 -8.62 -7.08 3.50
N LEU A 28 -7.31 -7.03 3.72
CA LEU A 28 -6.61 -5.76 3.89
C LEU A 28 -6.38 -5.06 2.56
N ALA A 29 -6.03 -5.80 1.52
CA ALA A 29 -5.93 -5.29 0.16
C ALA A 29 -7.24 -4.63 -0.29
N ALA A 30 -8.38 -5.30 -0.09
CA ALA A 30 -9.70 -4.73 -0.37
C ALA A 30 -9.97 -3.45 0.43
N ARG A 31 -9.56 -3.39 1.71
CA ARG A 31 -9.70 -2.18 2.54
C ARG A 31 -8.85 -1.02 2.04
N ILE A 32 -7.62 -1.28 1.59
CA ILE A 32 -6.75 -0.25 1.02
C ILE A 32 -7.39 0.34 -0.23
N VAL A 33 -7.87 -0.51 -1.13
CA VAL A 33 -8.57 -0.08 -2.36
C VAL A 33 -9.84 0.71 -2.03
N ALA A 34 -10.68 0.22 -1.12
CA ALA A 34 -11.89 0.94 -0.70
C ALA A 34 -11.57 2.27 -0.01
N ASN A 35 -10.48 2.33 0.76
CA ASN A 35 -10.07 3.55 1.45
C ASN A 35 -9.56 4.61 0.47
N ARG A 36 -8.78 4.24 -0.56
CA ARG A 36 -8.37 5.20 -1.59
C ARG A 36 -9.53 5.66 -2.47
N ASP A 37 -10.51 4.79 -2.71
CA ASP A 37 -11.71 5.13 -3.49
C ASP A 37 -12.58 6.15 -2.73
N SER A 38 -12.77 5.93 -1.43
CA SER A 38 -13.61 6.81 -0.59
C SER A 38 -12.91 8.07 -0.10
N ALA A 39 -11.62 8.01 0.25
CA ALA A 39 -10.88 9.12 0.87
C ALA A 39 -9.74 9.67 -0.01
N GLY A 40 -9.71 9.27 -1.29
CA GLY A 40 -8.71 9.69 -2.27
C GLY A 40 -7.35 8.98 -2.12
N PRO A 41 -6.40 9.24 -3.03
CA PRO A 41 -5.06 8.64 -2.98
C PRO A 41 -4.33 8.91 -1.66
N PHE A 42 -3.45 7.99 -1.28
CA PHE A 42 -2.60 8.10 -0.10
C PHE A 42 -1.49 9.13 -0.32
N GLY A 43 -0.69 8.98 -1.38
CA GLY A 43 0.44 9.88 -1.66
C GLY A 43 1.61 9.77 -0.68
N SER A 44 1.48 9.03 0.44
CA SER A 44 2.55 8.78 1.41
C SER A 44 2.26 7.60 2.34
N LEU A 45 3.31 7.08 3.00
CA LEU A 45 3.21 6.05 4.03
C LEU A 45 2.35 6.50 5.22
N GLU A 46 2.45 7.76 5.62
CA GLU A 46 1.71 8.29 6.74
C GLU A 46 0.19 8.23 6.48
N ARG A 47 -0.21 8.57 5.24
CA ARG A 47 -1.61 8.43 4.81
C ARG A 47 -2.04 6.97 4.72
N LEU A 48 -1.16 6.05 4.32
CA LEU A 48 -1.46 4.62 4.31
C LEU A 48 -1.80 4.10 5.73
N GLY A 49 -1.21 4.70 6.77
CA GLY A 49 -1.50 4.41 8.17
C GLY A 49 -2.94 4.71 8.60
N ARG A 50 -3.72 5.47 7.82
CA ARG A 50 -5.14 5.72 8.10
C ARG A 50 -6.02 4.49 7.89
N VAL A 51 -5.53 3.46 7.18
CA VAL A 51 -6.28 2.24 6.91
C VAL A 51 -6.31 1.37 8.17
N LYS A 52 -7.53 1.03 8.62
CA LYS A 52 -7.72 0.16 9.78
C LYS A 52 -7.09 -1.23 9.57
N GLY A 53 -6.04 -1.51 10.34
CA GLY A 53 -5.23 -2.72 10.26
C GLY A 53 -3.81 -2.50 9.75
N ILE A 54 -3.49 -1.29 9.28
CA ILE A 54 -2.12 -0.87 8.95
C ILE A 54 -1.58 -0.07 10.13
N GLY A 55 -0.80 -0.74 10.98
CA GLY A 55 -0.10 -0.12 12.10
C GLY A 55 1.33 0.32 11.74
N PRO A 56 2.03 0.99 12.68
CA PRO A 56 3.39 1.50 12.47
C PRO A 56 4.40 0.39 12.11
N ALA A 57 4.28 -0.79 12.71
CA ALA A 57 5.13 -1.94 12.37
C ALA A 57 4.95 -2.38 10.91
N MET A 58 3.72 -2.30 10.39
CA MET A 58 3.44 -2.68 9.01
C MET A 58 3.91 -1.60 8.05
N LEU A 59 3.73 -0.32 8.39
CA LEU A 59 4.28 0.78 7.61
C LEU A 59 5.80 0.69 7.47
N ALA A 60 6.52 0.36 8.54
CA ALA A 60 7.97 0.18 8.49
C ALA A 60 8.39 -0.98 7.56
N LEU A 61 7.64 -2.09 7.57
CA LEU A 61 7.86 -3.24 6.69
C LEU A 61 7.57 -2.91 5.22
N LEU A 62 6.49 -2.16 4.98
CA LEU A 62 6.05 -1.79 3.64
C LEU A 62 6.87 -0.64 3.06
N ALA A 63 7.44 0.24 3.89
CA ALA A 63 8.20 1.42 3.47
C ALA A 63 9.24 1.17 2.35
N PRO A 64 10.09 0.13 2.42
CA PRO A 64 11.02 -0.16 1.34
C PRO A 64 10.38 -0.82 0.11
N LEU A 65 9.18 -1.38 0.24
CA LEU A 65 8.49 -2.20 -0.78
C LEU A 65 7.40 -1.44 -1.54
N VAL A 66 6.99 -0.27 -1.08
CA VAL A 66 5.87 0.48 -1.65
C VAL A 66 6.29 1.85 -2.16
N THR A 67 5.50 2.36 -3.11
CA THR A 67 5.61 3.72 -3.62
C THR A 67 4.21 4.34 -3.72
N PHE A 68 4.16 5.65 -3.98
CA PHE A 68 2.92 6.42 -4.09
C PHE A 68 3.05 7.36 -5.28
N SER A 69 2.25 7.15 -6.33
CA SER A 69 2.20 8.07 -7.48
C SER A 69 1.02 9.04 -7.44
N GLY A 70 0.08 8.85 -6.52
CA GLY A 70 -1.08 9.73 -6.36
C GLY A 70 -0.68 11.06 -5.72
N ARG A 71 -0.46 12.08 -6.55
CA ARG A 71 -0.26 13.47 -6.14
C ARG A 71 -1.52 14.30 -6.38
#